data_AF-E2BV62-F1
#
_entry.id   AF-E2BV62-F1
#
_cell.length_a   1.000
_cell.length_b   1.000
_cell.length_c   1.000
_cell.angle_alpha   90.00
_cell.angle_beta   90.00
_cell.angle_gamma   90.00
#
_symmetry.space_group_name_H-M   'P 1'
#
loop_
_entity.id
_entity.type
_entity.pdbx_description
1 polymer ?
#
loop_
_entity_poly.entity_id
_entity_poly.type
_entity_poly.pdbx_seq_one_letter_code
_entity_poly.pdbx_strand_id
1 'polypeptide(L)' 'FFLFPKLKRTLKGQRSSTTDEIKAKTRIQLKTIPKETFHQCFSNWKLPWYKCISSQGDY' A
#
# COMPACT_ATOMS: atom_id res chain seq x y z
N PHE A 1 3.46 1.14 6.01
CA PHE A 1 2.33 1.36 5.08
C PHE A 1 2.56 0.56 3.80
N PHE A 2 1.70 -0.42 3.45
CA PHE A 2 1.95 -1.34 2.31
C PHE A 2 1.14 -1.02 1.05
N LEU A 3 -0.12 -0.60 1.22
CA LEU A 3 -1.09 -0.52 0.13
C LEU A 3 -0.77 0.60 -0.85
N PHE A 4 -0.61 1.83 -0.36
CA PHE A 4 -0.32 2.99 -1.20
C PHE A 4 1.02 2.90 -1.93
N PRO A 5 2.15 2.47 -1.31
CA PRO A 5 3.39 2.25 -2.05
C PRO A 5 3.27 1.21 -3.15
N LYS A 6 2.52 0.12 -2.92
CA LYS A 6 2.28 -0.91 -3.94
C LYS A 6 1.47 -0.36 -5.11
N LEU A 7 0.34 0.30 -4.85
CA LEU A 7 -0.48 0.92 -5.88
C LEU A 7 0.28 2.00 -6.64
N LYS A 8 0.98 2.88 -5.93
CA LYS A 8 1.80 3.93 -6.54
C LYS A 8 2.87 3.35 -7.44
N ARG A 9 3.57 2.28 -7.01
CA ARG A 9 4.60 1.62 -7.83
C ARG A 9 4.02 1.05 -9.12
N THR A 10 2.86 0.40 -9.04
CA THR A 10 2.23 -0.22 -10.23
C THR A 10 1.63 0.81 -11.18
N LEU A 11 1.09 1.89 -10.66
CA LEU A 11 0.46 2.96 -11.46
C LEU A 11 1.47 4.03 -11.92
N LYS A 12 2.69 4.03 -11.37
CA LYS A 12 3.73 5.00 -11.73
C LYS A 12 4.08 4.88 -13.22
N GLY A 13 4.10 6.02 -13.90
CA GLY A 13 4.42 6.08 -15.33
C GLY A 13 3.27 5.75 -16.26
N GLN A 14 2.12 5.27 -15.75
CA GLN A 14 0.92 5.10 -16.54
C GLN A 14 0.20 6.45 -16.67
N ARG A 15 0.26 7.07 -17.85
CA ARG A 15 -0.56 8.24 -18.14
C ARG A 15 -2.03 7.85 -18.05
N SER A 16 -2.80 8.70 -17.38
CA SER A 16 -4.25 8.62 -17.33
C SER A 16 -4.77 10.04 -17.56
N SER A 17 -5.69 10.19 -18.50
CA SER A 17 -6.17 11.51 -18.93
C SER A 17 -7.33 12.00 -18.08
N THR A 18 -8.04 11.09 -17.40
CA THR A 18 -9.21 11.41 -16.59
C THR A 18 -9.16 10.71 -15.24
N THR A 19 -9.89 11.29 -14.27
CA THR A 19 -10.02 10.71 -12.94
C THR A 19 -10.70 9.34 -12.97
N ASP A 20 -11.64 9.10 -13.89
CA ASP A 20 -12.33 7.81 -13.98
C ASP A 20 -11.43 6.70 -14.51
N GLU A 21 -10.50 7.03 -15.40
CA GLU A 21 -9.46 6.10 -15.83
C GLU A 21 -8.54 5.71 -14.66
N ILE A 22 -8.15 6.69 -13.82
CA ILE A 22 -7.36 6.43 -12.61
C ILE A 22 -8.13 5.53 -11.63
N LYS A 23 -9.42 5.80 -11.40
CA LYS A 23 -10.28 4.97 -10.54
C LYS A 23 -10.39 3.54 -11.08
N ALA A 24 -10.60 3.37 -12.38
CA ALA A 24 -10.71 2.06 -13.02
C ALA A 24 -9.40 1.25 -12.89
N LYS A 25 -8.26 1.86 -13.24
CA LYS A 25 -6.93 1.23 -13.09
C LYS A 25 -6.65 0.86 -11.64
N THR A 26 -6.93 1.77 -10.70
CA THR A 26 -6.76 1.51 -9.26
C THR A 26 -7.65 0.36 -8.79
N ARG A 27 -8.91 0.30 -9.23
CA ARG A 27 -9.85 -0.77 -8.87
C ARG A 27 -9.39 -2.13 -9.38
N ILE A 28 -8.85 -2.20 -10.60
CA ILE A 28 -8.26 -3.42 -11.16
C ILE A 28 -7.08 -3.86 -10.28
N GLN A 29 -6.16 -2.94 -9.97
CA GLN A 29 -5.00 -3.25 -9.12
C GLN A 29 -5.36 -3.64 -7.69
N LEU A 30 -6.45 -3.10 -7.14
CA LEU A 30 -6.93 -3.51 -5.82
C LEU A 30 -7.46 -4.95 -5.84
N LYS A 31 -8.19 -5.33 -6.89
CA LYS A 31 -8.74 -6.68 -7.05
C LYS A 31 -7.68 -7.76 -7.25
N THR A 32 -6.50 -7.41 -7.76
CA THR A 32 -5.40 -8.35 -7.94
C THR A 32 -4.63 -8.64 -6.64
N ILE A 33 -4.83 -7.85 -5.58
CA ILE A 33 -4.16 -8.08 -4.30
C ILE A 33 -4.90 -9.19 -3.53
N PRO A 34 -4.25 -10.32 -3.21
CA PRO A 34 -4.87 -11.36 -2.41
C PRO A 34 -5.22 -10.86 -1.01
N LYS A 35 -6.33 -11.37 -0.46
CA LYS A 35 -6.75 -11.08 0.93
C LYS A 35 -5.63 -11.38 1.94
N GLU A 36 -4.89 -12.46 1.72
CA GLU A 36 -3.79 -12.87 2.59
C GLU A 36 -2.67 -11.82 2.69
N THR A 37 -2.42 -11.05 1.62
CA THR A 37 -1.44 -9.95 1.66
C THR A 37 -1.86 -8.85 2.64
N PHE A 38 -3.17 -8.60 2.78
CA PHE A 38 -3.67 -7.67 3.80
C PHE A 38 -3.44 -8.23 5.21
N HIS A 39 -3.78 -9.50 5.45
CA HIS A 39 -3.56 -10.15 6.75
C HIS A 39 -2.09 -10.11 7.17
N GLN A 40 -1.19 -10.50 6.28
CA GLN A 40 0.25 -10.46 6.52
C GLN A 40 0.73 -9.03 6.83
N CYS A 41 0.23 -8.02 6.11
CA CYS A 41 0.60 -6.65 6.42
C CYS A 41 0.13 -6.24 7.83
N PHE A 42 -1.09 -6.58 8.23
CA PHE A 42 -1.58 -6.26 9.57
C PHE A 42 -0.76 -6.96 10.65
N SER A 43 -0.38 -8.22 10.45
CA SER A 43 0.54 -8.94 11.34
C SER A 43 1.89 -8.24 11.45
N ASN A 44 2.48 -7.85 10.32
CA ASN A 44 3.78 -7.18 10.27
C ASN A 44 3.74 -5.73 10.78
N TRP A 45 2.56 -5.10 10.89
CA TRP A 45 2.44 -3.74 11.39
C TRP A 45 2.81 -3.63 12.89
N LYS A 46 2.77 -4.72 13.65
CA LYS A 46 3.25 -4.69 15.04
C LYS A 46 4.75 -4.43 15.15
N LEU A 47 5.55 -4.80 14.14
CA LEU A 47 7.01 -4.63 14.14
C LEU A 47 7.45 -3.16 14.21
N PRO A 48 6.88 -2.23 13.41
CA PRO A 48 7.12 -0.80 13.56
C PRO A 48 6.89 -0.23 14.96
N TRP A 49 5.98 -0.79 15.76
CA TRP A 49 5.74 -0.28 17.12
C TRP A 49 6.93 -0.54 18.04
N TYR A 50 7.47 -1.77 18.00
CA TYR A 50 8.70 -2.09 18.73
C TYR A 50 9.85 -1.20 18.29
N LYS A 51 9.94 -0.95 16.98
CA LYS A 51 10.96 -0.06 16.42
C LYS A 51 10.81 1.38 16.93
N CYS A 52 9.59 1.92 16.95
CA CYS A 52 9.27 3.24 17.48
C CYS A 52 9.64 3.35 18.97
N ILE A 53 9.31 2.33 19.77
CA ILE A 53 9.67 2.28 21.20
C ILE A 53 11.20 2.27 21.37
N SER A 54 11.91 1.42 20.62
CA SER A 54 13.38 1.35 20.66
C SER A 54 14.05 2.65 20.20
N SER A 55 13.43 3.37 19.26
CA SER A 55 13.89 4.66 18.77
C SER A 55 13.42 5.84 19.64
N GLN A 56 12.75 5.61 20.78
CA GLN A 56 12.18 6.67 21.64
C GLN A 56 11.25 7.64 20.89
N GLY A 57 10.56 7.14 19.85
CA GLY A 57 9.68 7.96 19.03
C GLY A 57 10.33 8.58 17.80
N ASP A 58 11.63 8.40 17.58
CA ASP A 58 12.29 8.83 16.34
C ASP A 58 11.84 7.97 15.15
N TYR A 59 11.61 8.66 14.03
CA TYR A 59 11.10 8.09 12.78
C TYR A 59 12.21 7.59 11.84
#